data_AF-Q0UU14-F1
#
_entry.id   AF-Q0UU14-F1
#
_cell.length_a   1.000
_cell.length_b   1.000
_cell.length_c   1.000
_cell.angle_alpha   90.00
_cell.angle_beta   90.00
_cell.angle_gamma   90.00
#
_symmetry.space_group_name_H-M   'P 1'
#
loop_
_entity.id
_entity.type
_entity.pdbx_description
1 polymer ?
#
loop_
_entity_poly.entity_id
_entity_poly.type
_entity_poly.pdbx_seq_one_letter_code
_entity_poly.pdbx_strand_id
1 'polypeptide(L)'
;MGRYEYGIFLLSEESSGDPSSRYGVDIVAIHGLNGDAYATWEHENGNLWLRDILPKVLPGSRIYTYSYQSEVVFSDSKANYEQVQ
;
A
#
# COMPACT_ATOMS: atom_id res chain seq x y z
N MET A 1 -7.64 4.93 -22.24
CA MET A 1 -7.63 3.94 -21.15
C MET A 1 -6.25 4.00 -20.52
N GLY A 2 -6.13 4.66 -19.36
CA GLY A 2 -4.84 4.85 -18.71
C GLY A 2 -4.23 3.51 -18.33
N ARG A 3 -2.91 3.35 -18.49
CA ARG A 3 -2.21 2.17 -17.99
C ARG A 3 -2.29 2.21 -16.46
N TYR A 4 -2.93 1.21 -15.86
CA TYR A 4 -2.79 1.00 -14.42
C TYR A 4 -1.33 0.71 -14.12
N GLU A 5 -0.73 1.50 -13.24
CA GLU A 5 0.64 1.28 -12.80
C GLU A 5 0.62 0.31 -11.62
N TYR A 6 1.09 -0.90 -11.88
CA TYR A 6 1.26 -1.95 -10.87
C TYR A 6 2.73 -2.07 -10.50
N GLY A 7 3.00 -2.43 -9.25
CA GLY A 7 4.35 -2.57 -8.75
C GLY A 7 4.57 -1.85 -7.44
N ILE A 8 5.84 -1.70 -7.09
CA ILE A 8 6.30 -1.06 -5.86
C ILE A 8 6.70 0.39 -6.15
N PHE A 9 6.21 1.31 -5.33
CA PHE A 9 6.44 2.74 -5.47
C PHE A 9 7.03 3.28 -4.19
N LEU A 10 8.15 4.00 -4.30
CA LEU A 10 8.79 4.67 -3.17
C LEU A 10 7.96 5.90 -2.78
N LEU A 11 7.54 5.96 -1.52
CA LEU A 11 6.82 7.10 -0.95
C LEU A 11 7.77 8.08 -0.26
N SER A 12 8.76 7.56 0.46
CA SER A 12 9.73 8.38 1.18
C SER A 12 11.05 7.63 1.36
N GLU A 13 12.14 8.32 1.07
CA GLU A 13 13.50 7.93 1.47
C GLU A 13 14.13 9.14 2.15
N GLU A 14 14.31 9.04 3.46
CA GLU A 14 15.01 10.09 4.19
C GLU A 14 16.52 9.82 4.06
N SER A 15 17.20 10.63 3.23
CA SER A 15 18.66 10.69 3.23
C SER A 15 19.11 11.52 4.43
N SER A 16 18.90 11.00 5.64
CA SER A 16 19.53 11.59 6.80
C SER A 16 21.04 11.47 6.60
N GLY A 17 21.69 12.61 6.35
CA GLY A 17 23.14 12.72 6.18
C GLY A 17 23.92 12.31 7.44
N ASP A 18 23.20 12.01 8.53
CA ASP A 18 23.70 11.39 9.74
C ASP A 18 23.53 9.86 9.67
N PRO A 19 24.62 9.10 9.42
CA PRO A 19 24.59 7.65 9.33
C PRO A 19 24.20 6.96 10.65
N SER A 20 24.18 7.67 11.78
CA SER A 20 23.77 7.12 13.08
C SER A 20 22.24 7.13 13.31
N SER A 21 21.48 7.85 12.49
CA SER A 21 20.02 8.03 12.61
C SER A 21 19.18 7.06 11.76
N ARG A 22 19.82 6.15 11.02
CA ARG A 22 19.12 5.25 10.10
C ARG A 22 18.48 4.09 10.85
N TYR A 23 17.17 4.16 11.10
CA TYR A 23 16.40 2.94 11.28
C TYR A 23 16.44 2.18 9.96
N GLY A 24 17.35 1.22 9.83
CA GLY A 24 17.61 0.44 8.60
C GLY A 24 16.49 -0.55 8.27
N VAL A 25 15.26 -0.06 8.24
CA VAL A 25 14.05 -0.83 7.95
C VAL A 25 13.42 -0.31 6.66
N ASP A 26 13.03 -1.28 5.82
CA ASP A 26 12.23 -1.03 4.63
C ASP A 26 10.79 -1.45 4.93
N ILE A 27 9.84 -0.55 4.70
CA ILE A 27 8.42 -0.74 4.97
C ILE A 27 7.69 -0.78 3.63
N VAL A 28 6.96 -1.87 3.35
CA VAL A 28 6.14 -2.01 2.15
C VAL A 28 4.69 -2.15 2.56
N ALA A 29 3.88 -1.13 2.25
CA ALA A 29 2.45 -1.13 2.49
C ALA A 29 1.69 -1.75 1.32
N ILE A 30 0.78 -2.67 1.60
CA ILE A 30 -0.06 -3.36 0.60
C ILE A 30 -1.52 -3.05 0.93
N HIS A 31 -2.26 -2.50 -0.03
CA HIS A 31 -3.68 -2.17 0.16
C HIS A 31 -4.58 -3.42 0.13
N GLY A 32 -5.76 -3.30 0.73
CA GLY A 32 -6.78 -4.35 0.73
C GLY A 32 -7.55 -4.46 -0.59
N LEU A 33 -8.54 -5.35 -0.57
CA LEU A 33 -9.53 -5.51 -1.64
C LEU A 33 -10.25 -4.19 -1.92
N ASN A 34 -10.43 -3.89 -3.21
CA ASN A 34 -11.02 -2.64 -3.69
C ASN A 34 -10.31 -1.36 -3.17
N GLY A 35 -9.07 -1.49 -2.71
CA GLY A 35 -8.22 -0.38 -2.30
C GLY A 35 -7.31 0.09 -3.44
N ASP A 36 -6.76 1.30 -3.26
CA ASP A 36 -5.73 1.90 -4.12
C ASP A 36 -4.44 2.13 -3.35
N ALA A 37 -3.29 2.05 -4.03
CA ALA A 37 -1.97 2.14 -3.40
C ALA A 37 -1.68 3.49 -2.71
N TYR A 38 -2.38 4.56 -3.06
CA TYR A 38 -2.23 5.87 -2.42
C TYR A 38 -3.48 6.23 -1.62
N ALA A 39 -4.66 6.14 -2.23
CA ALA A 39 -5.90 6.62 -1.61
C ALA A 39 -6.27 5.83 -0.34
N THR A 40 -5.88 4.55 -0.23
CA THR A 40 -6.11 3.75 0.99
C THR A 40 -5.46 4.38 2.23
N TRP A 41 -4.36 5.10 2.04
CA TRP A 41 -3.54 5.65 3.13
C TRP A 41 -3.64 7.17 3.25
N GLU A 42 -4.47 7.80 2.41
CA GLU A 42 -4.65 9.24 2.36
C GLU A 42 -5.88 9.64 3.17
N HIS A 43 -5.68 10.54 4.13
CA HIS A 43 -6.78 11.18 4.84
C HIS A 43 -7.47 12.22 3.95
N GLU A 44 -8.74 12.53 4.20
CA GLU A 44 -9.54 13.50 3.43
C GLU A 44 -8.94 14.91 3.32
N ASN A 45 -7.97 15.24 4.19
CA ASN A 45 -7.24 16.51 4.16
C ASN A 45 -6.00 16.47 3.26
N GLY A 46 -5.78 15.39 2.51
CA GLY A 46 -4.63 15.17 1.62
C GLY A 46 -3.38 14.61 2.31
N ASN A 47 -3.46 14.25 3.59
CA ASN A 47 -2.32 13.69 4.31
C ASN A 47 -2.15 12.20 4.00
N LEU A 48 -1.05 11.85 3.35
CA LEU A 48 -0.66 10.47 3.12
C LEU A 48 0.24 10.04 4.28
N TRP A 49 -0.32 9.46 5.33
CA TRP A 49 0.40 9.30 6.60
C TRP A 49 1.68 8.44 6.49
N LEU A 50 1.69 7.47 5.56
CA LEU A 50 2.89 6.69 5.23
C LEU A 50 4.04 7.56 4.70
N ARG A 51 3.74 8.62 3.95
CA ARG A 51 4.74 9.56 3.40
C ARG A 51 5.02 10.71 4.36
N ASP A 52 3.98 11.28 4.96
CA ASP A 52 4.04 12.60 5.59
C ASP A 52 4.30 12.55 7.11
N ILE A 53 4.03 11.41 7.74
CA ILE A 53 4.11 11.24 9.20
C ILE A 53 5.11 10.14 9.57
N LEU A 54 5.02 8.97 8.93
CA LEU A 54 5.82 7.80 9.31
C LEU A 54 7.34 8.02 9.26
N PRO A 55 7.94 8.71 8.26
CA PRO A 55 9.38 9.02 8.27
C PRO A 55 9.83 9.84 9.49
N LYS A 56 8.96 10.68 10.05
CA LYS A 56 9.28 11.51 11.22
C LYS A 56 9.34 10.68 12.50
N VAL A 57 8.60 9.57 12.54
CA VAL A 57 8.57 8.62 13.66
C VAL A 57 9.68 7.58 13.52
N LEU A 58 10.00 7.18 12.29
CA LEU A 58 11.08 6.24 11.95
C LEU A 58 12.08 6.88 10.96
N PRO A 59 12.94 7.82 11.42
CA PRO A 59 13.96 8.45 10.59
C PRO A 59 14.85 7.45 9.84
N GLY A 60 15.18 7.77 8.59
CA GLY A 60 16.00 6.90 7.74
C GLY A 60 15.36 5.58 7.29
N SER A 61 14.08 5.33 7.60
CA SER A 61 13.33 4.23 6.97
C SER A 61 13.03 4.53 5.50
N ARG A 62 12.95 3.47 4.68
CA ARG A 62 12.44 3.56 3.30
C ARG A 62 11.03 3.04 3.27
N ILE A 63 10.11 3.85 2.75
CA ILE A 63 8.69 3.55 2.79
C ILE A 63 8.18 3.42 1.37
N TYR A 64 7.51 2.31 1.10
CA TYR A 64 6.96 1.94 -0.19
C TYR A 64 5.47 1.64 -0.07
N THR A 65 4.74 1.83 -1.16
CA THR A 65 3.41 1.26 -1.36
C THR A 65 3.41 0.33 -2.56
N TYR A 66 2.59 -0.71 -2.53
CA TYR A 66 2.46 -1.69 -3.60
C TYR A 66 1.06 -1.64 -4.21
N SER A 67 1.01 -1.45 -5.53
CA SER A 67 -0.21 -1.44 -6.35
C SER A 67 -0.39 -2.79 -7.05
N TYR A 68 -1.60 -3.35 -6.93
CA TYR A 68 -2.06 -4.51 -7.68
C TYR A 68 -3.54 -4.38 -8.04
N GLN A 69 -4.01 -5.21 -8.97
CA GLN A 69 -5.43 -5.29 -9.29
C GLN A 69 -6.22 -5.89 -8.11
N SER A 70 -6.82 -5.02 -7.30
CA SER A 70 -7.58 -5.38 -6.09
C SER A 70 -9.09 -5.47 -6.30
N GLU A 71 -9.58 -5.23 -7.52
CA GLU A 71 -11.00 -5.31 -7.86
C GLU A 71 -11.54 -6.70 -7.51
N VAL A 72 -12.50 -6.76 -6.60
CA VAL A 72 -13.23 -7.98 -6.27
C VAL A 72 -14.22 -8.24 -7.40
N VAL A 73 -13.81 -9.03 -8.38
CA VAL A 73 -14.80 -9.71 -9.22
C VAL A 73 -15.49 -10.70 -8.29
N PHE A 74 -16.77 -10.48 -7.98
CA PHE A 74 -17.57 -11.37 -7.17
C PHE A 74 -17.30 -12.82 -7.59
N SER A 75 -16.50 -13.54 -6.79
CA SER A 75 -16.37 -14.98 -6.92
C SER A 75 -17.73 -15.52 -6.52
N ASP A 76 -18.56 -15.78 -7.53
CA ASP A 76 -19.86 -16.41 -7.40
C ASP A 76 -19.60 -17.80 -6.81
N SER A 77 -19.53 -17.87 -5.48
CA SER A 77 -19.40 -19.11 -4.73
C SER A 77 -20.76 -19.80 -4.82
N LYS A 78 -21.06 -20.35 -5.99
CA LYS A 78 -22.20 -21.23 -6.23
C LYS A 78 -21.90 -22.52 -5.49
N ALA A 79 -22.20 -22.58 -4.20
CA ALA A 79 -22.39 -23.83 -3.50
C ALA A 79 -23.70 -24.47 -4.00
N ASN A 80 -23.70 -24.95 -5.25
CA ASN A 80 -24.79 -25.74 -5.79
C ASN A 80 -24.66 -27.15 -5.22
N TYR A 81 -25.36 -27.42 -4.12
CA TYR A 81 -25.67 -28.79 -3.73
C TYR A 81 -26.84 -29.25 -4.60
N GLU A 82 -26.55 -29.84 -5.76
CA GLU A 82 -27.54 -30.69 -6.41
C GLU A 82 -27.66 -31.96 -5.57
N GLN A 83 -28.65 -32.00 -4.68
CA GLN A 83 -29.15 -33.26 -4.15
C GLN A 83 -29.93 -33.93 -5.27
N VAL A 84 -29.27 -34.91 -5.90
CA VAL A 84 -29.96 -35.90 -6.72
C VAL A 84 -30.72 -36.82 -5.75
N GLN A 85 -32.05 -36.75 -5.80
CA GLN A 85 -32.98 -37.77 -5.28
C GLN A 85 -33.89 -38.16 -6.45
#